data_AF-A0A9P0PY49-F1
#
_entry.id   AF-A0A9P0PY49-F1
#
_cell.length_a   1.000
_cell.length_b   1.000
_cell.length_c   1.000
_cell.angle_alpha   90.00
_cell.angle_beta   90.00
_cell.angle_gamma   90.00
#
_symmetry.space_group_name_H-M   'P 1'
#
loop_
_entity.id
_entity.type
_entity.pdbx_description
1 polymer ?
#
loop_
_entity_poly.entity_id
_entity_poly.type
_entity_poly.pdbx_seq_one_letter_code
_entity_poly.pdbx_strand_id
1 'polypeptide(L)'
;MLFDAEVSPALLRGEVAASMKKKMYAVEISYDLDDGIVCAKCSCPRGLAVCHHMAALCIHAHHNISVTDKTCLWSKRKPAETEQVTKISDIYKPKYSGFKAAQRSATESEIVTLIQSIDNHLSGKFTGTANGEYSDPGQAALHMPHRSQLDPSP
;
A
#
# COMPACT_ATOMS: atom_id res chain seq x y z
N MET A 1 4.32 -19.93 7.58
CA MET A 1 3.55 -19.13 8.56
C MET A 1 2.83 -18.05 7.80
N LEU A 2 1.59 -17.76 8.16
CA LEU A 2 0.74 -16.74 7.55
C LEU A 2 0.21 -15.82 8.66
N PHE A 3 0.31 -14.52 8.44
CA PHE A 3 -0.34 -13.51 9.27
C PHE A 3 -1.25 -12.68 8.40
N ASP A 4 -2.53 -12.60 8.78
CA ASP A 4 -3.54 -11.79 8.12
C ASP A 4 -4.01 -10.72 9.10
N ALA A 5 -3.54 -9.49 8.86
CA ALA A 5 -3.93 -8.32 9.64
C ALA A 5 -5.16 -7.60 9.09
N GLU A 6 -5.70 -8.04 7.94
CA GLU A 6 -6.85 -7.39 7.31
C GLU A 6 -8.17 -7.92 7.87
N VAL A 7 -8.18 -9.17 8.34
CA VAL A 7 -9.30 -9.76 9.08
C VAL A 7 -9.32 -9.21 10.51
N SER A 8 -10.51 -8.87 11.01
CA SER A 8 -10.73 -8.53 12.42
C SER A 8 -11.58 -9.64 13.06
N PRO A 9 -11.07 -10.37 14.08
CA PRO A 9 -9.74 -10.30 14.67
C PRO A 9 -8.63 -10.84 13.73
N ALA A 10 -7.41 -10.29 13.86
CA ALA A 10 -6.26 -10.67 13.03
C ALA A 10 -5.92 -12.15 13.20
N LEU A 11 -5.48 -12.79 12.12
CA LEU A 11 -5.32 -14.24 12.09
C LEU A 11 -3.87 -14.65 11.91
N LEU A 12 -3.39 -15.49 12.83
CA LEU A 12 -2.06 -16.07 12.80
C LEU A 12 -2.16 -17.57 12.57
N ARG A 13 -1.63 -18.05 11.46
CA ARG A 13 -1.63 -19.47 11.08
C ARG A 13 -0.22 -19.99 10.86
N GLY A 14 0.05 -21.19 11.35
CA GLY A 14 1.33 -21.83 11.15
C GLY A 14 1.30 -23.32 11.41
N GLU A 15 2.31 -24.01 10.91
CA GLU A 15 2.54 -25.43 11.19
C GLU A 15 3.74 -25.56 12.11
N VAL A 16 3.57 -26.32 13.20
CA VAL A 16 4.61 -26.51 14.21
C VAL A 16 4.92 -27.99 14.35
N ALA A 17 6.20 -28.33 14.30
CA ALA A 17 6.66 -29.70 14.48
C ALA A 17 6.46 -30.18 15.92
N ALA A 18 6.08 -31.44 16.09
CA ALA A 18 6.08 -32.10 17.38
C ALA A 18 7.51 -32.32 17.86
N SER A 19 7.79 -32.06 19.14
CA SER A 19 9.13 -32.16 19.73
C SER A 19 9.82 -33.51 19.51
N MET A 20 9.07 -34.62 19.50
CA MET A 20 9.62 -35.98 19.48
C MET A 20 9.15 -36.83 18.31
N LYS A 21 8.33 -36.30 17.41
CA LYS A 21 7.75 -37.05 16.28
C LYS A 21 7.88 -36.22 15.01
N LYS A 22 8.09 -36.87 13.86
CA LYS A 22 7.99 -36.25 12.53
C LYS A 22 6.51 -35.97 12.17
N LYS A 23 5.80 -35.26 13.04
CA LYS A 23 4.41 -34.88 12.87
C LYS A 23 4.32 -33.37 13.00
N MET A 24 3.62 -32.74 12.06
CA MET A 24 3.31 -31.33 12.07
C MET A 24 1.91 -31.13 12.64
N TYR A 25 1.72 -30.06 13.40
CA TYR A 25 0.43 -29.61 13.87
C TYR A 25 0.12 -28.23 13.31
N ALA A 26 -1.00 -28.11 12.62
CA ALA A 26 -1.58 -26.82 12.28
C ALA A 26 -2.05 -26.11 13.56
N VAL A 27 -1.69 -24.85 13.68
CA VAL A 27 -2.05 -23.92 14.75
C VAL A 27 -2.66 -22.68 14.12
N GLU A 28 -3.78 -22.23 14.70
CA GLU A 28 -4.49 -21.02 14.31
C GLU A 28 -4.76 -20.19 15.56
N ILE A 29 -4.40 -18.92 15.55
CA ILE A 29 -4.57 -17.99 16.66
C ILE A 29 -5.23 -16.73 16.12
N SER A 30 -6.39 -16.38 16.67
CA SER A 30 -7.09 -15.13 16.44
C SER A 30 -6.65 -14.12 17.49
N TYR A 31 -6.18 -12.98 17.04
CA TYR A 31 -5.60 -11.92 17.84
C TYR A 31 -6.33 -10.60 17.56
N ASP A 32 -6.93 -10.03 18.58
CA ASP A 32 -7.41 -8.65 18.54
C ASP A 32 -6.30 -7.70 18.96
N LEU A 33 -6.20 -6.55 18.30
CA LEU A 33 -5.16 -5.56 18.58
C LEU A 33 -5.34 -4.91 19.96
N ASP A 34 -6.58 -4.80 20.41
CA ASP A 34 -6.93 -4.14 21.68
C ASP A 34 -7.01 -5.13 22.85
N ASP A 35 -7.67 -6.28 22.64
CA ASP A 35 -7.94 -7.28 23.69
C ASP A 35 -6.96 -8.47 23.71
N GLY A 36 -6.02 -8.54 22.76
CA GLY A 36 -5.02 -9.61 22.70
C GLY A 36 -5.55 -10.91 22.08
N ILE A 37 -5.09 -12.07 22.57
CA ILE A 37 -5.47 -13.37 21.96
C ILE A 37 -6.93 -13.71 22.29
N VAL A 38 -7.79 -13.72 21.27
CA VAL A 38 -9.23 -14.04 21.40
C VAL A 38 -9.48 -15.55 21.34
N CYS A 39 -8.83 -16.24 20.40
CA CYS A 39 -9.03 -17.67 20.19
C CYS A 39 -7.72 -18.33 19.78
N ALA A 40 -7.49 -19.56 20.21
CA ALA A 40 -6.38 -20.37 19.77
C ALA A 40 -6.83 -21.82 19.57
N LYS A 41 -6.50 -22.38 18.42
CA LYS A 41 -6.80 -23.76 18.04
C LYS A 41 -5.53 -24.44 17.57
N CYS A 42 -5.31 -25.66 18.03
CA CYS A 42 -4.22 -26.50 17.53
C CYS A 42 -4.75 -27.88 17.19
N SER A 43 -4.27 -28.47 16.11
CA SER A 43 -4.60 -29.85 15.69
C SER A 43 -3.94 -30.94 16.55
N CYS A 44 -3.21 -30.57 17.61
CA CYS A 44 -2.66 -31.54 18.55
C CYS A 44 -3.75 -32.16 19.43
N PRO A 45 -3.49 -33.33 20.07
CA PRO A 45 -4.49 -34.00 20.91
C PRO A 45 -5.01 -33.15 22.08
N ARG A 46 -4.24 -32.13 22.48
CA ARG A 46 -4.64 -31.16 23.52
C ARG A 46 -5.53 -30.03 22.99
N GLY A 47 -5.73 -29.94 21.68
CA GLY A 47 -6.05 -28.80 20.80
C GLY A 47 -6.92 -27.62 21.23
N LEU A 48 -7.65 -27.73 22.35
CA LEU A 48 -8.47 -26.68 22.95
C LEU A 48 -7.83 -26.07 24.22
N ALA A 49 -6.87 -26.77 24.83
CA ALA A 49 -6.07 -26.26 25.94
C ALA A 49 -4.75 -25.67 25.44
N VAL A 50 -4.23 -24.65 26.13
CA VAL A 50 -2.94 -24.01 25.83
C VAL A 50 -1.86 -25.08 25.71
N CYS A 51 -1.16 -25.07 24.57
CA CYS A 51 -0.13 -26.06 24.25
C CYS A 51 1.16 -25.38 23.78
N HIS A 52 2.29 -26.08 23.93
CA HIS A 52 3.61 -25.56 23.55
C HIS A 52 3.72 -25.20 22.06
N HIS A 53 2.90 -25.81 21.19
CA HIS A 53 2.86 -25.45 19.76
C HIS A 53 2.31 -24.03 19.54
N MET A 54 1.27 -23.64 20.30
CA MET A 54 0.73 -22.28 20.25
C MET A 54 1.77 -21.27 20.73
N ALA A 55 2.44 -21.56 21.85
CA ALA A 55 3.51 -20.71 22.37
C ALA A 55 4.66 -20.56 21.38
N ALA A 56 5.10 -21.66 20.75
CA ALA A 56 6.15 -21.64 19.74
C ALA A 56 5.75 -20.76 18.53
N LEU A 57 4.49 -20.85 18.07
CA LEU A 57 4.01 -20.01 16.99
C LEU A 57 3.97 -18.53 17.40
N CYS A 58 3.54 -18.19 18.62
CA CYS A 58 3.54 -16.82 19.13
C CYS A 58 4.95 -16.24 19.25
N ILE A 59 5.91 -17.03 19.74
CA ILE A 59 7.32 -16.59 19.84
C ILE A 59 7.87 -16.35 18.44
N HIS A 60 7.61 -17.27 17.50
CA HIS A 60 8.05 -17.10 16.12
C HIS A 60 7.41 -15.85 15.47
N ALA A 61 6.12 -15.61 15.73
CA ALA A 61 5.39 -14.42 15.29
C ALA A 61 6.01 -13.14 15.80
N HIS A 62 6.29 -13.07 17.10
CA HIS A 62 6.88 -11.90 17.74
C HIS A 62 8.22 -11.47 17.12
N HIS A 63 9.00 -12.42 16.61
CA HIS A 63 10.29 -12.13 15.97
C HIS A 63 10.22 -11.88 14.46
N ASN A 64 9.15 -12.29 13.79
CA ASN A 64 9.06 -12.26 12.32
C ASN A 64 7.92 -11.39 11.78
N ILE A 65 7.00 -10.96 12.65
CA ILE A 65 5.92 -10.04 12.30
C ILE A 65 6.24 -8.69 12.91
N SER A 66 6.17 -7.67 12.07
CA SER A 66 6.49 -6.29 12.35
C SER A 66 5.33 -5.38 11.95
N VAL A 67 5.43 -4.11 12.33
CA VAL A 67 4.43 -3.09 11.99
C VAL A 67 4.28 -2.87 10.47
N THR A 68 5.25 -3.28 9.65
CA THR A 68 5.17 -3.20 8.18
C THR A 68 4.42 -4.35 7.53
N ASP A 69 4.14 -5.44 8.27
CA ASP A 69 3.35 -6.56 7.76
C ASP A 69 1.85 -6.24 7.70
N LYS A 70 1.45 -5.11 8.30
CA LYS A 70 0.16 -4.48 8.03
C LYS A 70 0.29 -3.72 6.73
N THR A 71 -0.61 -3.96 5.77
CA THR A 71 -0.65 -3.17 4.53
C THR A 71 -0.67 -1.69 4.87
N CYS A 72 0.29 -0.94 4.33
CA CYS A 72 0.37 0.50 4.52
C CYS A 72 -0.99 1.11 4.17
N LEU A 73 -1.59 1.85 5.11
CA LEU A 73 -2.91 2.48 4.90
C LEU A 73 -2.93 3.39 3.67
N TRP A 74 -1.77 3.92 3.27
CA TRP A 74 -1.62 4.70 2.04
C TRP A 74 -1.72 3.85 0.77
N SER A 75 -1.20 2.62 0.81
CA SER A 75 -1.22 1.67 -0.31
C SER A 75 -2.48 0.81 -0.33
N LYS A 76 -3.22 0.75 0.78
CA LYS A 76 -4.48 0.03 0.87
C LYS A 76 -5.48 0.67 -0.09
N ARG A 77 -5.92 -0.10 -1.09
CA ARG A 77 -6.99 0.33 -1.99
C ARG A 77 -8.23 0.57 -1.13
N LYS A 78 -8.64 1.83 -1.01
CA LYS A 78 -9.92 2.15 -0.39
C LYS A 78 -10.99 1.38 -1.16
N PRO A 79 -11.93 0.69 -0.48
CA PRO A 79 -13.08 0.12 -1.16
C PRO A 79 -13.74 1.25 -1.95
N ALA A 80 -14.18 0.95 -3.18
CA ALA A 80 -14.90 1.87 -4.03
C ALA A 80 -16.29 2.12 -3.40
N GLU A 81 -16.32 2.80 -2.26
CA GLU A 81 -17.45 3.66 -1.98
C GLU A 81 -17.55 4.61 -3.16
N THR A 82 -18.77 4.87 -3.61
CA THR A 82 -19.10 5.97 -4.53
C THR A 82 -18.66 7.28 -3.86
N GLU A 83 -17.36 7.54 -3.84
CA GLU A 83 -16.75 8.77 -3.37
C GLU A 83 -17.26 9.84 -4.32
N GLN A 84 -18.23 10.62 -3.85
CA GLN A 84 -18.61 11.85 -4.51
C GLN A 84 -17.34 12.69 -4.60
N VAL A 85 -16.80 12.84 -5.80
CA VAL A 85 -15.59 13.65 -6.06
C VAL A 85 -15.93 15.07 -5.66
N THR A 86 -15.59 15.41 -4.43
CA THR A 86 -15.82 16.74 -3.87
C THR A 86 -14.65 17.59 -4.35
N LYS A 87 -14.92 18.66 -5.10
CA LYS A 87 -13.82 19.50 -5.59
C LYS A 87 -13.22 20.25 -4.40
N ILE A 88 -11.93 20.54 -4.47
CA ILE A 88 -11.24 21.37 -3.47
C ILE A 88 -11.95 22.73 -3.29
N SER A 89 -12.55 23.25 -4.37
CA SER A 89 -13.39 24.46 -4.36
C SER A 89 -14.61 24.37 -3.44
N ASP A 90 -15.14 23.16 -3.22
CA ASP A 90 -16.36 22.93 -2.45
C ASP A 90 -16.04 22.81 -0.95
N ILE A 91 -14.87 22.27 -0.63
CA ILE A 91 -14.35 22.12 0.74
C ILE A 91 -13.76 23.45 1.23
N TYR A 92 -12.94 24.10 0.41
CA TYR A 92 -12.26 25.34 0.75
C TYR A 92 -12.86 26.49 -0.04
N LYS A 93 -14.00 26.99 0.46
CA LYS A 93 -14.58 28.23 -0.06
C LYS A 93 -13.66 29.39 0.31
N PRO A 94 -13.10 30.12 -0.66
CA PRO A 94 -12.34 31.32 -0.34
C PRO A 94 -13.23 32.29 0.42
N LYS A 95 -12.74 32.84 1.54
CA LYS A 95 -13.50 33.82 2.34
C LYS A 95 -13.92 35.06 1.53
N TYR A 96 -13.19 35.34 0.46
CA TYR A 96 -13.44 36.45 -0.45
C TYR A 96 -13.39 35.97 -1.90
N SER A 97 -14.33 36.45 -2.73
CA SER A 97 -14.31 36.20 -4.18
C SER A 97 -13.02 36.75 -4.79
N GLY A 98 -12.21 35.90 -5.39
CA GLY A 98 -10.95 36.31 -6.04
C GLY A 98 -9.70 36.25 -5.16
N PHE A 99 -9.75 35.62 -3.98
CA PHE A 99 -8.55 35.37 -3.18
C PHE A 99 -7.51 34.58 -4.01
N LYS A 100 -6.34 35.19 -4.22
CA LYS A 100 -5.16 34.54 -4.78
C LYS A 100 -4.08 34.52 -3.72
N ALA A 101 -3.59 33.32 -3.37
CA ALA A 101 -2.53 33.16 -2.38
C ALA A 101 -1.19 33.76 -2.87
N ALA A 102 -0.97 33.74 -4.18
CA ALA A 102 0.19 34.38 -4.80
C ALA A 102 -0.17 35.79 -5.28
N GLN A 103 0.69 36.76 -4.96
CA GLN A 103 0.54 38.15 -5.40
C GLN A 103 0.76 38.33 -6.91
N ARG A 104 1.48 37.40 -7.55
CA ARG A 104 1.77 37.40 -8.98
C ARG A 104 1.72 35.98 -9.54
N SER A 105 1.47 35.86 -10.84
CA SER A 105 1.67 34.62 -11.58
C SER A 105 3.17 34.39 -11.79
N ALA A 106 3.59 33.12 -11.81
CA ALA A 106 4.94 32.75 -12.21
C ALA A 106 5.14 33.05 -13.69
N THR A 107 6.34 33.50 -14.08
CA THR A 107 6.70 33.62 -15.50
C THR A 107 7.05 32.24 -16.06
N GLU A 108 6.92 32.08 -17.37
CA GLU A 108 7.23 30.82 -18.06
C GLU A 108 8.67 30.38 -17.81
N SER A 109 9.61 31.33 -17.78
CA SER A 109 11.00 31.10 -17.43
C SER A 109 11.20 30.58 -16.00
N GLU A 110 10.44 31.07 -15.03
CA GLU A 110 10.50 30.62 -13.63
C GLU A 110 9.95 29.19 -13.49
N ILE A 111 8.89 28.87 -14.22
CA ILE A 111 8.28 27.53 -14.24
C ILE A 111 9.29 26.51 -14.80
N VAL A 112 9.89 26.82 -15.96
CA VAL A 112 10.89 25.93 -16.57
C VAL A 112 12.11 25.76 -15.67
N THR A 113 12.60 26.83 -15.04
CA THR A 113 13.73 26.77 -14.12
C THR A 113 13.41 25.90 -12.90
N LEU A 114 12.20 26.02 -12.36
CA LEU A 114 11.75 25.22 -11.23
C LEU A 114 11.65 23.74 -11.57
N ILE A 115 11.04 23.40 -12.71
CA ILE A 115 10.93 22.00 -13.18
C ILE A 115 12.33 21.40 -13.35
N GLN A 116 13.23 22.11 -14.03
CA GLN A 116 14.61 21.65 -14.22
C GLN A 116 15.35 21.48 -12.88
N SER A 117 15.13 22.37 -11.92
CA SER A 117 15.71 22.25 -10.59
C SER A 117 15.18 21.03 -9.83
N ILE A 118 13.90 20.71 -9.97
CA ILE A 118 13.28 19.55 -9.35
C ILE A 118 13.85 18.27 -9.97
N ASP A 119 13.92 18.20 -11.30
CA ASP A 119 14.47 17.04 -12.03
C ASP A 119 15.95 16.80 -11.69
N ASN A 120 16.73 17.87 -11.54
CA ASN A 120 18.15 17.76 -11.18
C ASN A 120 18.37 17.35 -9.71
N HIS A 121 17.43 17.64 -8.80
CA HIS A 121 17.53 17.28 -7.38
C HIS A 121 16.89 15.92 -7.06
N LEU A 122 15.93 15.48 -7.87
CA LEU A 122 15.31 14.16 -7.73
C LEU A 122 16.08 13.13 -8.56
N SER A 123 17.20 12.65 -8.02
CA SER A 123 17.92 11.48 -8.55
C SER A 123 17.14 10.16 -8.34
N GLY A 124 16.01 10.19 -7.66
CA GLY A 124 15.08 9.08 -7.51
C GLY A 124 13.90 9.21 -8.48
N LYS A 125 13.72 8.22 -9.35
CA LYS A 125 12.54 8.11 -10.22
C LYS A 125 11.27 8.08 -9.36
N PHE A 126 10.54 9.19 -9.33
CA PHE A 126 9.23 9.23 -8.71
C PHE A 126 8.27 8.42 -9.59
N THR A 127 7.98 7.17 -9.23
CA THR A 127 7.10 6.27 -10.00
C THR A 127 5.60 6.48 -9.72
N GLY A 128 5.23 7.60 -9.11
CA GLY A 128 3.83 7.96 -8.90
C GLY A 128 3.20 8.45 -10.19
N THR A 129 2.46 7.60 -10.91
CA THR A 129 1.60 8.06 -12.02
C THR A 129 0.40 8.81 -11.44
N ALA A 130 0.51 10.14 -11.37
CA ALA A 130 -0.64 11.00 -11.19
C ALA A 130 -1.28 11.23 -12.57
N ASN A 131 -2.41 10.58 -12.83
CA ASN A 131 -3.27 10.89 -13.97
C ASN A 131 -3.96 12.24 -13.70
N GLY A 132 -3.23 13.33 -13.87
CA GLY A 132 -3.81 14.66 -14.03
C GLY A 132 -3.84 14.98 -15.51
N GLU A 133 -4.99 14.78 -16.15
CA GLU A 133 -5.21 15.25 -17.52
C GLU A 133 -5.07 16.78 -17.54
N TYR A 134 -3.89 17.28 -17.87
CA TYR A 134 -3.70 18.67 -18.25
C TYR A 134 -4.14 18.81 -19.72
N SER A 135 -5.38 19.25 -19.92
CA SER A 135 -5.89 19.59 -21.25
C SER A 135 -5.26 20.91 -21.71
N ASP A 136 -4.24 20.82 -22.56
CA ASP A 136 -3.67 21.97 -23.26
C ASP A 136 -4.53 22.33 -24.48
N PRO A 137 -5.10 23.55 -24.59
CA PRO A 137 -5.81 23.97 -25.78
C PRO A 137 -4.81 24.45 -26.84
N GLY A 138 -4.30 23.48 -27.59
CA GLY A 138 -3.79 23.71 -28.94
C GLY A 138 -2.27 23.67 -29.08
N GLN A 139 -1.78 22.58 -29.69
CA GLN A 139 -1.04 22.67 -30.94
C GLN A 139 -0.81 21.29 -31.59
N ALA A 140 -1.29 21.22 -32.83
CA ALA A 140 -0.75 20.52 -33.99
C ALA A 140 -0.06 19.15 -33.80
N ALA A 141 -0.73 18.14 -34.36
CA ALA A 141 -0.16 16.86 -34.75
C ALA A 141 1.15 17.03 -35.55
N LEU A 142 2.23 16.47 -35.02
CA LEU A 142 3.38 16.05 -35.82
C LEU A 142 3.55 14.54 -35.66
N HIS A 143 2.96 13.86 -36.65
CA HIS A 143 3.16 12.47 -36.98
C HIS A 143 4.63 12.26 -37.38
N MET A 144 5.35 11.31 -36.77
CA MET A 144 6.59 10.74 -37.32
C MET A 144 6.83 9.30 -36.81
N PRO A 145 7.55 8.47 -37.60
CA PRO A 145 7.15 7.10 -37.88
C PRO A 145 7.80 6.01 -37.01
N HIS A 146 7.12 4.87 -36.99
CA HIS A 146 7.46 3.62 -36.31
C HIS A 146 8.81 3.05 -36.78
N ARG A 147 9.80 2.98 -35.87
CA ARG A 147 11.12 2.39 -36.12
C ARG A 147 11.09 0.87 -35.89
N SER A 148 11.01 0.14 -37.00
CA SER A 148 11.59 -1.19 -37.28
C SER A 148 11.78 -2.18 -36.11
N GLN A 149 10.88 -3.15 -36.00
CA GLN A 149 11.17 -4.49 -35.48
C GLN A 149 11.96 -5.25 -36.57
N LEU A 150 13.09 -5.85 -36.21
CA LEU A 150 13.83 -6.80 -37.03
C LEU A 150 13.36 -8.19 -36.64
N ASP A 151 12.57 -8.83 -37.51
CA ASP A 151 12.29 -10.26 -37.45
C ASP A 151 13.52 -11.07 -37.90
N PRO A 152 13.88 -12.17 -37.21
CA PRO A 152 14.75 -13.18 -37.79
C PRO A 152 13.92 -14.12 -38.68
N SER A 153 14.29 -14.17 -39.96
CA SER A 153 13.78 -15.15 -40.95
C SER A 153 14.63 -16.44 -40.93
N PRO A 154 14.13 -17.54 -41.53
CA PRO A 154 14.12 -18.90 -40.98
C PRO A 154 15.43 -19.70 -41.09
#